data_AF-A0A7G8V8A0-F1
#
_entry.id   AF-A0A7G8V8A0-F1
#
_cell.length_a   1.000
_cell.length_b   1.000
_cell.length_c   1.000
_cell.angle_alpha   90.00
_cell.angle_beta   90.00
_cell.angle_gamma   90.00
#
_symmetry.space_group_name_H-M   'P 1'
#
loop_
_entity.id
_entity.type
_entity.pdbx_description
1 polymer ?
#
loop_
_entity_poly.entity_id
_entity_poly.type
_entity_poly.pdbx_seq_one_letter_code
_entity_poly.pdbx_strand_id
1 'polypeptide(L)'
;MRFFKLSHTAKGKTGKIVAVTYSLKKSANVTFLENGFSIGYTNIDLTHDQDINSDNFSTKGTQKYLCLQEDEGLQVTLYAGGMSGDFWTLDILVDGVPLIANTIKVFTDNKGNLDYNKLIK
;
A
#
# COMPACT_ATOMS: atom_id res chain seq x y z
N MET A 1 9.86 -4.51 21.67
CA MET A 1 9.26 -3.62 20.65
C MET A 1 10.18 -3.58 19.45
N ARG A 2 9.72 -3.93 18.24
CA ARG A 2 10.49 -3.68 17.01
C ARG A 2 10.49 -2.17 16.78
N PHE A 3 11.67 -1.57 16.63
CA PHE A 3 11.80 -0.14 16.38
C PHE A 3 11.22 0.18 15.00
N PHE A 4 10.26 1.09 14.95
CA PHE A 4 9.82 1.70 13.70
C PHE A 4 10.99 2.51 13.14
N LYS A 5 11.47 2.14 11.96
CA LYS A 5 12.49 2.90 11.24
C LYS A 5 11.79 3.63 10.11
N LEU A 6 11.69 4.96 10.23
CA LEU A 6 11.26 5.83 9.15
C LEU A 6 12.12 5.51 7.91
N SER A 7 11.48 5.28 6.78
CA SER A 7 12.19 5.10 5.52
C SER A 7 12.90 6.40 5.14
N HIS A 8 13.91 6.29 4.26
CA HIS A 8 14.61 7.47 3.76
C HIS A 8 13.68 8.44 3.03
N THR A 9 12.58 7.95 2.45
CA THR A 9 11.58 8.77 1.76
C THR A 9 10.71 9.60 2.73
N ALA A 10 10.65 9.24 4.01
CA ALA A 10 9.96 10.01 5.04
C ALA A 10 10.81 11.15 5.63
N LYS A 11 12.07 11.33 5.19
CA LYS A 11 12.98 12.35 5.74
C LYS A 11 12.40 13.76 5.54
N GLY A 12 12.21 14.48 6.65
CA GLY A 12 11.65 15.85 6.65
C GLY A 12 10.12 15.90 6.68
N LYS A 13 9.43 14.76 6.72
CA LYS A 13 7.98 14.68 6.92
C LYS A 13 7.63 14.65 8.41
N THR A 14 6.55 15.32 8.77
CA THR A 14 6.00 15.36 10.14
C THR A 14 4.64 14.68 10.17
N GLY A 15 4.37 13.90 11.22
CA GLY A 15 3.12 13.16 11.33
C GLY A 15 3.08 12.26 12.57
N LYS A 16 1.95 11.56 12.75
CA LYS A 16 1.78 10.56 13.81
C LYS A 16 2.11 9.16 13.30
N ILE A 17 2.66 8.32 14.17
CA ILE A 17 2.86 6.90 13.89
C ILE A 17 1.52 6.19 14.14
N VAL A 18 1.04 5.45 13.15
CA VAL A 18 -0.19 4.66 13.22
C VAL A 18 0.06 3.22 12.84
N ALA A 19 -0.80 2.32 13.33
CA ALA A 19 -0.79 0.92 12.94
C ALA A 19 -1.70 0.69 11.73
N VAL A 20 -1.16 0.12 10.66
CA VAL A 20 -1.86 -0.12 9.40
C VAL A 20 -2.00 -1.61 9.15
N THR A 21 -3.23 -2.02 8.81
CA THR A 21 -3.52 -3.30 8.16
C THR A 21 -4.05 -3.04 6.77
N TYR A 22 -3.78 -3.93 5.83
CA TYR A 22 -4.21 -3.75 4.46
C TYR A 22 -4.64 -5.06 3.80
N SER A 23 -5.47 -4.93 2.77
CA SER A 23 -5.87 -6.01 1.86
C SER A 23 -5.74 -5.49 0.42
N LEU A 24 -4.85 -6.08 -0.35
CA LEU A 24 -4.51 -5.73 -1.72
C LEU A 24 -4.91 -6.87 -2.65
N LYS A 25 -5.71 -6.58 -3.67
CA LYS A 25 -6.07 -7.49 -4.74
C LYS A 25 -5.61 -6.92 -6.07
N LYS A 26 -5.11 -7.76 -6.97
CA LYS A 26 -4.70 -7.36 -8.33
C LYS A 26 -5.27 -8.28 -9.40
N SER A 27 -5.21 -7.86 -10.66
CA SER A 27 -5.32 -8.76 -11.81
C SER A 27 -4.11 -9.70 -11.91
N ALA A 28 -4.29 -10.85 -12.53
CA ALA A 28 -3.24 -11.86 -12.72
C ALA A 28 -1.97 -11.34 -13.41
N ASN A 29 -2.11 -10.47 -14.42
CA ASN A 29 -0.97 -9.96 -15.17
C ASN A 29 -0.29 -8.75 -14.53
N VAL A 30 -0.82 -8.23 -13.42
CA VAL A 30 -0.18 -7.12 -12.69
C VAL A 30 1.05 -7.65 -11.96
N THR A 31 2.18 -6.99 -12.20
CA THR A 31 3.48 -7.24 -11.58
C THR A 31 3.94 -5.97 -10.89
N PHE A 32 4.14 -6.04 -9.57
CA PHE A 32 4.65 -4.89 -8.82
C PHE A 32 6.13 -4.67 -9.10
N LEU A 33 6.54 -3.40 -9.19
CA LEU A 33 7.95 -3.04 -9.25
C LEU A 33 8.61 -3.28 -7.89
N GLU A 34 9.93 -3.45 -7.89
CA GLU A 34 10.70 -3.55 -6.64
C GLU A 34 10.50 -2.28 -5.80
N ASN A 35 10.17 -2.43 -4.51
CA ASN A 35 9.77 -1.32 -3.63
C ASN A 35 8.61 -0.46 -4.20
N GLY A 36 7.86 -1.01 -5.16
CA GLY A 36 6.79 -0.32 -5.84
C GLY A 36 5.59 -0.04 -4.95
N PHE A 37 5.45 -0.72 -3.81
CA PHE A 37 4.33 -0.54 -2.89
C PHE A 37 4.77 -0.07 -1.49
N SER A 38 4.24 1.07 -1.05
CA SER A 38 4.45 1.59 0.29
C SER A 38 3.21 2.31 0.83
N ILE A 39 3.05 2.25 2.15
CA ILE A 39 1.99 2.94 2.90
C ILE A 39 2.61 3.74 4.05
N GLY A 40 2.28 5.02 4.15
CA GLY A 40 2.88 5.96 5.10
C GLY A 40 4.41 5.94 5.06
N TYR A 41 4.96 5.85 3.84
CA TYR A 41 6.38 5.68 3.54
C TYR A 41 7.04 4.39 4.04
N THR A 42 6.28 3.44 4.57
CA THR A 42 6.77 2.10 4.91
C THR A 42 6.61 1.19 3.69
N ASN A 43 7.71 0.63 3.18
CA ASN A 43 7.65 -0.37 2.11
C ASN A 43 6.99 -1.64 2.63
N ILE A 44 6.11 -2.20 1.82
CA ILE A 44 5.33 -3.37 2.18
C ILE A 44 6.03 -4.63 1.68
N ASP A 45 6.12 -5.64 2.55
CA ASP A 45 6.68 -6.95 2.20
C ASP A 45 5.59 -7.84 1.60
N LEU A 46 5.39 -7.69 0.29
CA LEU A 46 4.39 -8.45 -0.45
C LEU A 46 4.65 -9.96 -0.42
N THR A 47 5.91 -10.41 -0.35
CA THR A 47 6.21 -11.85 -0.27
C THR A 47 5.75 -12.41 1.07
N HIS A 48 6.00 -11.67 2.14
CA HIS A 48 5.55 -12.06 3.48
C HIS A 48 4.03 -12.01 3.62
N ASP A 49 3.37 -11.05 2.97
CA ASP A 49 1.92 -10.82 3.04
C ASP A 49 1.12 -11.55 1.94
N GLN A 50 1.77 -12.33 1.07
CA GLN A 50 1.11 -13.09 0.01
C GLN A 50 0.13 -14.13 0.58
N ASP A 51 -1.13 -14.08 0.18
CA ASP A 51 -2.14 -15.09 0.52
C ASP A 51 -1.94 -16.38 -0.29
N ILE A 52 -2.79 -17.39 -0.06
CA ILE A 52 -2.76 -18.62 -0.88
C ILE A 52 -3.01 -18.34 -2.38
N ASN A 53 -3.77 -17.29 -2.68
CA ASN A 53 -3.95 -16.79 -4.04
C ASN A 53 -2.86 -15.77 -4.35
N SER A 54 -2.08 -16.00 -5.41
CA SER A 54 -0.97 -15.14 -5.85
C SER A 54 -1.40 -13.70 -6.21
N ASP A 55 -2.69 -13.48 -6.46
CA ASP A 55 -3.25 -12.17 -6.81
C ASP A 55 -3.83 -11.41 -5.61
N ASN A 56 -3.78 -12.00 -4.42
CA ASN A 56 -4.25 -11.40 -3.18
C ASN A 56 -3.12 -11.33 -2.14
N PHE A 57 -2.99 -10.18 -1.49
CA PHE A 57 -2.01 -9.91 -0.46
C PHE A 57 -2.71 -9.26 0.72
N SER A 58 -2.42 -9.69 1.93
CA SER A 58 -3.00 -9.09 3.12
C SER A 58 -2.05 -9.18 4.30
N THR A 59 -2.18 -8.23 5.23
CA THR A 59 -1.49 -8.36 6.51
C THR A 59 -1.96 -9.63 7.22
N LYS A 60 -1.06 -10.61 7.39
CA LYS A 60 -1.40 -11.92 7.96
C LYS A 60 -1.65 -11.85 9.46
N GLY A 61 -2.85 -12.24 9.89
CA GLY A 61 -3.21 -12.44 11.31
C GLY A 61 -3.26 -11.13 12.09
N THR A 62 -2.48 -11.02 13.17
CA THR A 62 -2.42 -9.83 14.05
C THR A 62 -1.34 -8.82 13.62
N GLN A 63 -0.69 -9.05 12.47
CA GLN A 63 0.39 -8.20 12.00
C GLN A 63 -0.12 -6.85 11.54
N LYS A 64 0.67 -5.81 11.82
CA LYS A 64 0.40 -4.44 11.44
C LYS A 64 1.72 -3.78 11.05
N TYR A 65 1.68 -2.94 10.03
CA TYR A 65 2.79 -2.05 9.71
C TYR A 65 2.67 -0.79 10.56
N LEU A 66 3.77 -0.34 11.12
CA LEU A 66 3.84 1.01 11.67
C LEU A 66 4.17 1.94 10.50
N CYS A 67 3.33 2.96 10.30
CA CYS A 67 3.39 3.88 9.17
C CYS A 67 3.31 5.33 9.67
N LEU A 68 3.95 6.25 8.94
CA LEU A 68 3.82 7.67 9.23
C LEU A 68 2.58 8.23 8.52
N GLN A 69 1.62 8.73 9.31
CA GLN A 69 0.46 9.47 8.81
C GLN A 69 0.72 10.97 8.99
N GLU A 70 0.81 11.71 7.89
CA GLU A 70 0.91 13.18 7.87
C GLU A 70 -0.45 13.81 8.21
N ASP A 71 -0.47 15.10 8.52
CA ASP A 71 -1.72 15.83 8.83
C ASP A 71 -2.73 15.80 7.66
N GLU A 72 -2.20 15.72 6.44
CA GLU A 72 -2.95 15.59 5.19
C GLU A 72 -3.32 14.14 4.82
N GLY A 73 -2.93 13.17 5.64
CA GLY A 73 -3.33 11.78 5.48
C GLY A 73 -2.15 10.82 5.37
N LEU A 74 -2.44 9.63 4.88
CA LEU A 74 -1.47 8.56 4.72
C LEU A 74 -0.95 8.57 3.28
N GLN A 75 0.36 8.69 3.10
CA GLN A 75 0.95 8.62 1.76
C GLN A 75 0.88 7.18 1.26
N VAL A 76 0.20 6.94 0.14
CA VAL A 76 0.16 5.61 -0.50
C VAL A 76 0.79 5.71 -1.88
N THR A 77 1.78 4.85 -2.09
CA THR A 77 2.51 4.75 -3.34
C THR A 77 2.42 3.33 -3.84
N LEU A 78 2.00 3.17 -5.10
CA LEU A 78 1.95 1.90 -5.78
C LEU A 78 2.37 2.06 -7.25
N TYR A 79 3.44 1.35 -7.62
CA TYR A 79 3.96 1.27 -8.97
C TYR A 79 3.97 -0.19 -9.45
N ALA A 80 3.35 -0.45 -10.59
CA ALA A 80 3.24 -1.77 -11.18
C ALA A 80 3.16 -1.70 -12.71
N GLY A 81 3.38 -2.84 -13.36
CA GLY A 81 3.12 -3.04 -14.79
C GLY A 81 2.11 -4.18 -15.00
N GLY A 82 1.44 -4.21 -16.15
CA GLY A 82 0.48 -5.24 -16.52
C GLY A 82 -0.09 -5.03 -17.93
N MET A 83 -1.25 -5.63 -18.21
CA MET A 83 -1.98 -5.35 -19.46
C MET A 83 -2.84 -4.09 -19.29
N SER A 84 -3.12 -3.35 -20.38
CA SER A 84 -4.03 -2.20 -20.34
C SER A 84 -5.41 -2.57 -19.77
N GLY A 85 -5.91 -1.79 -18.82
CA GLY A 85 -7.17 -2.05 -18.13
C GLY A 85 -7.12 -3.09 -17.00
N ASP A 86 -5.95 -3.69 -16.75
CA ASP A 86 -5.73 -4.44 -15.50
C ASP A 86 -5.85 -3.52 -14.29
N PHE A 87 -6.11 -4.11 -13.13
CA PHE A 87 -6.42 -3.34 -11.94
C PHE A 87 -5.69 -3.84 -10.70
N TRP A 88 -5.73 -2.98 -9.69
CA TRP A 88 -5.65 -3.38 -8.30
C TRP A 88 -6.71 -2.65 -7.49
N THR A 89 -6.93 -3.20 -6.31
CA THR A 89 -7.85 -2.73 -5.30
C THR A 89 -7.16 -2.84 -3.95
N LEU A 90 -7.15 -1.78 -3.15
CA LEU A 90 -6.56 -1.78 -1.82
C LEU A 90 -7.48 -1.20 -0.78
N ASP A 91 -7.71 -1.99 0.26
CA ASP A 91 -8.38 -1.58 1.47
C ASP A 91 -7.33 -1.36 2.57
N ILE A 92 -7.51 -0.30 3.35
CA ILE A 92 -6.61 0.11 4.41
C ILE A 92 -7.42 0.39 5.66
N LEU A 93 -6.97 -0.16 6.78
CA LEU A 93 -7.44 0.23 8.10
C LEU A 93 -6.28 0.87 8.86
N VAL A 94 -6.55 2.05 9.42
CA VAL A 94 -5.63 2.80 10.28
C VAL A 94 -6.12 2.71 11.72
N ASP A 95 -5.27 2.18 12.60
CA ASP A 95 -5.59 1.89 13.99
C ASP A 95 -6.88 1.04 14.15
N GLY A 96 -7.16 0.20 13.17
CA GLY A 96 -8.35 -0.66 13.12
C GLY A 96 -9.60 0.01 12.53
N VAL A 97 -9.52 1.25 12.08
CA VAL A 97 -10.62 1.99 11.45
C VAL A 97 -10.37 2.09 9.93
N PRO A 98 -11.31 1.69 9.06
CA PRO A 98 -11.21 1.90 7.62
C PRO A 98 -11.05 3.38 7.27
N LEU A 99 -10.26 3.69 6.23
CA LEU A 99 -10.17 5.06 5.69
C LEU A 99 -11.49 5.55 5.11
N ILE A 100 -11.69 6.87 5.00
CA ILE A 100 -12.95 7.47 4.53
C ILE A 100 -13.21 7.08 3.07
N ALA A 101 -12.19 7.13 2.22
CA ALA A 101 -12.21 6.55 0.88
C ALA A 101 -11.74 5.10 0.91
N ASN A 102 -12.41 4.25 1.69
CA ASN A 102 -12.06 2.84 1.74
C ASN A 102 -12.18 2.25 0.33
N THR A 103 -11.20 1.43 -0.02
CA THR A 103 -11.00 0.89 -1.37
C THR A 103 -10.43 1.90 -2.38
N ILE A 104 -9.10 1.95 -2.46
CA ILE A 104 -8.39 2.55 -3.58
C ILE A 104 -8.48 1.59 -4.76
N LYS A 105 -9.00 2.05 -5.90
CA LYS A 105 -9.04 1.28 -7.14
C LYS A 105 -8.36 2.05 -8.26
N VAL A 106 -7.39 1.42 -8.92
CA VAL A 106 -6.67 2.02 -10.05
C VAL A 106 -6.50 0.98 -11.13
N PHE A 107 -6.44 1.48 -12.36
CA PHE A 107 -6.26 0.67 -13.56
C PHE A 107 -4.95 1.06 -14.24
N THR A 108 -4.33 0.10 -14.91
CA THR A 108 -3.20 0.37 -15.80
C THR A 108 -3.65 1.26 -16.96
N ASP A 109 -2.73 2.10 -17.43
CA ASP A 109 -2.94 2.94 -18.60
C ASP A 109 -2.88 2.14 -19.92
N ASN A 110 -3.03 2.82 -21.05
CA ASN A 110 -2.98 2.21 -22.39
C ASN A 110 -1.62 1.56 -22.74
N LYS A 111 -0.59 1.80 -21.93
CA LYS A 111 0.75 1.20 -22.07
C LYS A 111 0.99 0.07 -21.05
N GLY A 112 0.01 -0.23 -20.21
CA GLY A 112 0.13 -1.25 -19.17
C GLY A 112 0.84 -0.77 -17.90
N ASN A 113 1.10 0.53 -17.75
CA ASN A 113 1.72 1.07 -16.54
C ASN A 113 0.67 1.41 -15.51
N LEU A 114 1.00 1.22 -14.24
CA LEU A 114 0.17 1.63 -13.14
C LEU A 114 0.99 2.45 -12.15
N ASP A 115 0.64 3.72 -12.04
CA ASP A 115 1.29 4.67 -11.14
C ASP A 115 0.26 5.33 -10.24
N TYR A 116 0.34 5.03 -8.94
CA TYR A 116 -0.47 5.66 -7.90
C TYR A 116 0.43 6.25 -6.84
N ASN A 117 0.30 7.54 -6.58
CA ASN A 117 1.07 8.23 -5.56
C ASN A 117 0.23 9.40 -5.04
N LYS A 118 -0.49 9.17 -3.94
CA LYS A 118 -1.41 10.14 -3.35
C LYS A 118 -1.49 10.04 -1.83
N LEU A 119 -1.75 11.17 -1.19
CA LEU A 119 -2.22 11.23 0.20
C LEU A 119 -3.70 10.87 0.25
N ILE A 120 -4.08 10.00 1.18
CA ILE A 120 -5.46 9.55 1.40
C ILE A 120 -5.91 9.76 2.85
N LYS A 121 -7.20 10.04 3.03
CA LYS A 121 -7.88 10.22 4.33
C LYS A 121 -9.12 9.35 4.39
#